data_AF-A0A087VNL6-F1
#
_entry.id   AF-A0A087VNL6-F1
#
_cell.length_a   1.000
_cell.length_b   1.000
_cell.length_c   1.000
_cell.angle_alpha   90.00
_cell.angle_beta   90.00
_cell.angle_gamma   90.00
#
_symmetry.space_group_name_H-M   'P 1'
#
loop_
_entity.id
_entity.type
_entity.pdbx_description
1 polymer ?
#
loop_
_entity_poly.entity_id
_entity_poly.type
_entity_poly.pdbx_seq_one_letter_code
_entity_poly.pdbx_strand_id
1 'polypeptide(L)'
;IVMDFKHPDGHTVAIMLPRCSLLVMAGESRYLWTHGITPRKYDVVQASELGQKVGTITADVGDLTLNRRETRTSFTFRKVRRSPCNCIYPSVCDSQKGQQRQVQPSFPHNEMEASKLEQEYVHKVYEEIATHFSSTRHSPWPRIVEFLRSLPKGSIVADVGCGNGKYLGINEDLYMVGCDRSKNLVDICGEKNFQAFVCDALSVPIRSGSCDACISIAVIHHFSTAERRLATIRELARLLRPGGMALIYVWAMEQEYKNQKSKYLKEKNASKDKDEEINTGMAQRPLCDQMPDSSSQDSACSDRLPDDSKDEDCDAKSVADSRLPVHTNRTSFHSQDLLVPWHLKGSTKKKGESGDTVSFPAGSKEQKELSPVFHRYYHVFCEGELEAACRSLDGVRVQKSYYDQGNWCVVLQKL
;
A
#
# COMPACT_ATOMS: atom_id res chain seq x y z
N ILE A 1 4.03 10.68 -42.52
CA ILE A 1 3.81 10.62 -41.06
C ILE A 1 5.08 10.11 -40.42
N VAL A 2 5.46 10.61 -39.26
CA VAL A 2 6.67 10.13 -38.57
C VAL A 2 6.29 9.15 -37.47
N MET A 3 6.98 8.01 -37.46
CA MET A 3 6.87 6.97 -36.43
C MET A 3 8.12 7.00 -35.56
N ASP A 4 7.93 7.09 -34.25
CA ASP A 4 9.01 7.21 -33.28
C ASP A 4 9.33 5.82 -32.71
N PHE A 5 10.62 5.51 -32.60
CA PHE A 5 11.18 4.30 -32.02
C PHE A 5 12.02 4.68 -30.80
N LYS A 6 11.87 3.96 -29.69
CA LYS A 6 12.65 4.17 -28.46
C LYS A 6 13.23 2.86 -27.96
N HIS A 7 14.54 2.88 -27.70
CA HIS A 7 15.28 1.77 -27.14
C HIS A 7 15.39 1.90 -25.61
N PRO A 8 15.46 0.78 -24.85
CA PRO A 8 15.54 0.83 -23.38
C PRO A 8 16.79 1.53 -22.81
N ASP A 9 17.87 1.67 -23.57
CA ASP A 9 19.07 2.41 -23.16
C ASP A 9 18.95 3.94 -23.31
N GLY A 10 17.79 4.43 -23.76
CA GLY A 10 17.50 5.85 -23.96
C GLY A 10 17.69 6.35 -25.40
N HIS A 11 18.19 5.54 -26.33
CA HIS A 11 18.27 5.93 -27.74
C HIS A 11 16.87 6.11 -28.36
N THR A 12 16.71 7.12 -29.21
CA THR A 12 15.46 7.38 -29.93
C THR A 12 15.73 7.59 -31.42
N VAL A 13 14.84 7.07 -32.25
CA VAL A 13 14.95 7.13 -33.71
C VAL A 13 13.58 7.50 -34.27
N ALA A 14 13.53 8.52 -35.14
CA ALA A 14 12.30 8.95 -35.80
C ALA A 14 12.37 8.56 -37.29
N ILE A 15 11.35 7.87 -37.80
CA ILE A 15 11.30 7.39 -39.19
C ILE A 15 10.16 8.06 -39.92
N MET A 16 10.47 8.74 -41.03
CA MET A 16 9.45 9.29 -41.93
C MET A 16 8.88 8.19 -42.82
N LEU A 17 7.57 7.96 -42.70
CA LEU A 17 6.80 7.04 -43.53
C LEU A 17 5.95 7.83 -44.53
N PRO A 18 6.30 7.86 -45.82
CA PRO A 18 5.45 8.38 -46.89
C PRO A 18 4.09 7.68 -47.00
N ARG A 19 3.22 8.20 -47.87
CA ARG A 19 2.01 7.47 -48.30
C ARG A 19 2.42 6.19 -49.04
N CYS A 20 1.59 5.15 -48.94
CA CYS A 20 1.85 3.85 -49.57
C CYS A 20 3.14 3.14 -49.11
N SER A 21 3.70 3.51 -47.96
CA SER A 21 4.86 2.80 -47.37
C SER A 21 4.44 1.52 -46.66
N LEU A 22 5.27 0.49 -46.81
CA LEU A 22 5.24 -0.75 -46.03
C LEU A 22 6.40 -0.74 -45.04
N LEU A 23 6.12 -0.98 -43.75
CA LEU A 23 7.13 -1.10 -42.71
C LEU A 23 7.15 -2.54 -42.19
N VAL A 24 8.30 -3.21 -42.31
CA VAL A 24 8.50 -4.58 -41.81
C VAL A 24 9.47 -4.53 -40.63
N MET A 25 9.00 -4.92 -39.45
CA MET A 25 9.83 -4.94 -38.23
C MET A 25 10.39 -6.34 -38.00
N ALA A 26 11.72 -6.44 -37.87
CA ALA A 26 12.46 -7.67 -37.63
C ALA A 26 13.58 -7.44 -36.60
N GLY A 27 13.99 -8.53 -35.93
CA GLY A 27 15.02 -8.45 -34.89
C GLY A 27 14.67 -7.48 -33.76
N GLU A 28 15.63 -6.69 -33.29
CA GLU A 28 15.48 -5.77 -32.16
C GLU A 28 14.30 -4.82 -32.32
N SER A 29 14.12 -4.24 -33.52
CA SER A 29 13.03 -3.29 -33.81
C SER A 29 11.63 -3.84 -33.53
N ARG A 30 11.48 -5.17 -33.57
CA ARG A 30 10.23 -5.88 -33.29
C ARG A 30 10.07 -6.27 -31.82
N TYR A 31 11.16 -6.62 -31.15
CA TYR A 31 11.11 -7.28 -29.84
C TYR A 31 11.54 -6.37 -28.69
N LEU A 32 12.54 -5.53 -28.92
CA LEU A 32 13.22 -4.75 -27.88
C LEU A 32 12.81 -3.27 -27.91
N TRP A 33 12.56 -2.73 -29.09
CA TRP A 33 12.20 -1.32 -29.27
C TRP A 33 10.71 -1.10 -29.07
N THR A 34 10.36 0.00 -28.40
CA THR A 34 8.97 0.52 -28.39
C THR A 34 8.79 1.46 -29.57
N HIS A 35 7.64 1.39 -30.24
CA HIS A 35 7.41 2.19 -31.44
C HIS A 35 5.98 2.71 -31.51
N GLY A 36 5.79 3.90 -32.07
CA GLY A 36 4.46 4.49 -32.16
C GLY A 36 4.39 5.75 -33.01
N ILE A 37 3.21 6.02 -33.52
CA ILE A 37 2.90 7.30 -34.16
C ILE A 37 2.36 8.21 -33.07
N THR A 38 3.21 9.08 -32.53
CA THR A 38 2.81 10.03 -31.48
C THR A 38 1.72 10.97 -32.01
N PRO A 39 0.61 11.21 -31.30
CA PRO A 39 -0.43 12.14 -31.73
C PRO A 39 0.10 13.59 -31.76
N ARG A 40 0.23 14.19 -32.95
CA ARG A 40 0.66 15.59 -33.14
C ARG A 40 0.07 16.17 -34.43
N LYS A 41 -0.04 17.50 -34.52
CA LYS A 41 -0.57 18.21 -35.71
C LYS A 41 0.46 18.33 -36.84
N TYR A 42 1.74 18.36 -36.48
CA TYR A 42 2.86 18.50 -37.41
C TYR A 42 3.92 17.45 -37.08
N ASP A 43 4.57 16.91 -38.10
CA ASP A 43 5.77 16.09 -37.98
C ASP A 43 7.00 16.94 -38.31
N VAL A 44 8.07 16.77 -37.53
CA VAL A 44 9.39 17.28 -37.89
C VAL A 44 9.98 16.32 -38.93
N VAL A 45 10.40 16.83 -40.09
CA VAL A 45 10.96 16.03 -41.19
C VAL A 45 12.21 16.72 -41.75
N GLN A 46 13.08 15.95 -42.39
CA GLN A 46 14.28 16.50 -43.02
C GLN A 46 13.96 17.11 -44.40
N ALA A 47 14.36 18.35 -44.60
CA ALA A 47 14.28 19.09 -45.85
C ALA A 47 15.22 18.45 -46.90
N SER A 48 14.79 18.41 -48.16
CA SER A 48 15.67 18.08 -49.27
C SER A 48 15.25 18.85 -50.52
N GLU A 49 16.23 19.25 -51.32
CA GLU A 49 16.06 20.06 -52.53
C GLU A 49 15.22 19.36 -53.62
N LEU A 50 15.03 18.03 -53.55
CA LEU A 50 14.25 17.22 -54.50
C LEU A 50 12.96 16.61 -53.91
N GLY A 51 12.51 17.05 -52.73
CA GLY A 51 11.31 16.53 -52.05
C GLY A 51 11.61 15.84 -50.72
N GLN A 52 10.64 15.17 -50.11
CA GLN A 52 10.79 14.58 -48.76
C GLN A 52 11.79 13.41 -48.76
N LYS A 53 12.90 13.51 -48.01
CA LYS A 53 13.81 12.38 -47.77
C LYS A 53 13.04 11.27 -47.04
N VAL A 54 13.04 10.07 -47.62
CA VAL A 54 12.43 8.87 -47.05
C VAL A 54 13.47 8.18 -46.17
N GLY A 55 13.19 8.00 -44.88
CA GLY A 55 14.11 7.30 -43.97
C GLY A 55 14.17 7.89 -42.56
N THR A 56 15.26 7.57 -41.87
CA THR A 56 15.58 8.05 -40.51
C THR A 56 15.84 9.55 -40.52
N ILE A 57 15.18 10.28 -39.62
CA ILE A 57 15.40 11.71 -39.41
C ILE A 57 16.61 11.87 -38.51
N THR A 58 17.65 12.52 -39.04
CA THR A 58 18.87 12.86 -38.28
C THR A 58 18.70 14.21 -37.59
N ALA A 59 19.39 14.42 -36.47
CA ALA A 59 19.27 15.61 -35.64
C ALA A 59 20.09 16.82 -36.12
N ASP A 60 20.57 16.80 -37.37
CA ASP A 60 21.31 17.93 -37.94
C ASP A 60 20.38 19.12 -38.13
N VAL A 61 20.60 20.16 -37.32
CA VAL A 61 19.70 21.29 -37.09
C VAL A 61 19.45 22.13 -38.37
N GLY A 62 20.34 22.04 -39.36
CA GLY A 62 20.28 22.83 -40.60
C GLY A 62 19.16 22.43 -41.59
N ASP A 63 18.65 21.20 -41.50
CA ASP A 63 17.77 20.62 -42.53
C ASP A 63 16.40 20.21 -41.99
N LEU A 64 15.87 20.80 -40.92
CA LEU A 64 14.57 20.39 -40.35
C LEU A 64 13.42 21.30 -40.81
N THR A 65 12.30 20.72 -41.21
CA THR A 65 11.07 21.44 -41.55
C THR A 65 9.83 20.76 -40.94
N LEU A 66 8.71 21.48 -40.88
CA LEU A 66 7.45 20.98 -40.34
C LEU A 66 6.52 20.54 -41.47
N ASN A 67 6.03 19.31 -41.37
CA ASN A 67 5.05 18.75 -42.29
C ASN A 67 3.71 18.57 -41.58
N ARG A 68 2.65 19.20 -42.09
CA ARG A 68 1.31 19.10 -41.51
C ARG A 68 0.76 17.69 -41.70
N ARG A 69 0.15 17.12 -40.66
CA ARG A 69 -0.50 15.82 -40.76
C ARG A 69 -1.84 15.93 -41.45
N GLU A 70 -2.03 15.09 -42.45
CA GLU A 70 -3.31 14.80 -43.09
C GLU A 70 -3.90 13.50 -42.54
N THR A 71 -5.17 13.24 -42.85
CA THR A 71 -5.83 11.98 -42.50
C THR A 71 -5.12 10.81 -43.19
N ARG A 72 -4.66 9.84 -42.39
CA ARG A 72 -4.00 8.64 -42.87
C ARG A 72 -4.59 7.40 -42.23
N THR A 73 -5.00 6.44 -43.05
CA THR A 73 -5.35 5.09 -42.63
C THR A 73 -4.10 4.21 -42.70
N SER A 74 -3.79 3.52 -41.62
CA SER A 74 -2.67 2.56 -41.56
C SER A 74 -3.20 1.22 -41.06
N PHE A 75 -2.75 0.13 -41.69
CA PHE A 75 -3.12 -1.23 -41.29
C PHE A 75 -1.91 -1.92 -40.66
N THR A 76 -2.10 -2.49 -39.46
CA THR A 76 -1.06 -3.26 -38.78
C THR A 76 -1.46 -4.72 -38.76
N PHE A 77 -0.69 -5.55 -39.44
CA PHE A 77 -0.88 -7.00 -39.45
C PHE A 77 0.03 -7.64 -38.42
N ARG A 78 -0.53 -8.44 -37.50
CA ARG A 78 0.23 -9.18 -36.48
C ARG A 78 -0.17 -10.65 -36.46
N LYS A 79 0.81 -11.54 -36.38
CA LYS A 79 0.62 -12.96 -36.12
C LYS A 79 1.11 -13.26 -34.71
N VAL A 80 0.19 -13.65 -33.83
CA VAL A 80 0.50 -14.05 -32.45
C VAL A 80 0.98 -15.50 -32.45
N ARG A 81 2.14 -15.77 -31.87
CA ARG A 81 2.63 -17.14 -31.65
C ARG A 81 1.97 -17.70 -30.39
N ARG A 82 1.57 -18.97 -30.43
CA ARG A 82 0.96 -19.68 -29.29
C ARG A 82 1.87 -20.76 -28.67
N SER A 83 3.03 -21.00 -29.28
CA SER A 83 4.04 -21.94 -28.80
C SER A 83 5.17 -21.21 -28.07
N PRO A 84 5.91 -21.90 -27.18
CA PRO A 84 7.05 -21.33 -26.49
C PRO A 84 8.05 -20.64 -27.44
N CYS A 85 8.53 -19.46 -27.05
CA CYS A 85 9.50 -18.66 -27.78
C CYS A 85 10.90 -18.84 -27.16
N ASN A 86 11.92 -18.91 -27.99
CA ASN A 86 13.33 -19.01 -27.62
C ASN A 86 14.14 -17.84 -28.21
N CYS A 87 13.53 -16.66 -28.36
CA CYS A 87 14.21 -15.48 -28.88
C CYS A 87 15.30 -14.97 -27.91
N ILE A 88 16.27 -14.23 -28.44
CA ILE A 88 17.38 -13.66 -27.65
C ILE A 88 16.97 -12.46 -26.76
N TYR A 89 15.67 -12.18 -26.62
CA TYR A 89 15.13 -11.04 -25.86
C TYR A 89 14.25 -11.49 -24.68
N PRO A 90 14.80 -12.23 -23.69
CA PRO A 90 14.00 -12.84 -22.63
C PRO A 90 13.29 -11.80 -21.74
N SER A 91 13.90 -10.64 -21.49
CA SER A 91 13.38 -9.57 -20.64
C SER A 91 12.08 -8.92 -21.15
N VAL A 92 11.80 -9.03 -22.45
CA VAL A 92 10.65 -8.42 -23.13
C VAL A 92 9.76 -9.46 -23.83
N CYS A 93 10.13 -10.74 -23.78
CA CYS A 93 9.36 -11.84 -24.36
C CYS A 93 8.34 -12.41 -23.36
N ASP A 94 7.05 -12.23 -23.64
CA ASP A 94 5.93 -12.83 -22.90
C ASP A 94 6.06 -14.34 -22.66
N SER A 95 6.50 -15.09 -23.67
CA SER A 95 6.67 -16.54 -23.56
C SER A 95 7.88 -16.98 -22.72
N GLN A 96 8.92 -16.16 -22.58
CA GLN A 96 10.12 -16.48 -21.78
C GLN A 96 10.06 -15.86 -20.38
N LYS A 97 9.32 -14.78 -20.21
CA LYS A 97 8.92 -14.28 -18.89
C LYS A 97 8.23 -15.35 -18.05
N GLY A 98 7.54 -16.31 -18.69
CA GLY A 98 6.96 -17.47 -18.01
C GLY A 98 7.96 -18.50 -17.46
N GLN A 99 9.23 -18.50 -17.92
CA GLN A 99 10.28 -19.40 -17.41
C GLN A 99 11.02 -18.82 -16.21
N GLN A 100 11.14 -17.49 -16.10
CA GLN A 100 11.31 -16.84 -14.80
C GLN A 100 9.94 -16.82 -14.11
N ARG A 101 9.51 -17.96 -13.57
CA ARG A 101 8.37 -17.96 -12.65
C ARG A 101 8.70 -16.95 -11.54
N GLN A 102 8.09 -15.76 -11.58
CA GLN A 102 7.70 -15.12 -10.33
C GLN A 102 6.84 -16.18 -9.65
N VAL A 103 7.44 -16.92 -8.71
CA VAL A 103 6.69 -17.81 -7.85
C VAL A 103 5.59 -16.93 -7.28
N GLN A 104 4.34 -17.21 -7.65
CA GLN A 104 3.25 -16.41 -7.15
C GLN A 104 3.29 -16.51 -5.62
N PRO A 105 3.20 -15.37 -4.91
CA PRO A 105 3.38 -15.35 -3.47
C PRO A 105 2.38 -16.31 -2.83
N SER A 106 2.90 -17.21 -2.01
CA SER A 106 2.15 -18.24 -1.29
C SER A 106 2.17 -17.96 0.21
N PHE A 107 1.30 -18.64 0.94
CA PHE A 107 1.32 -18.61 2.39
C PHE A 107 2.64 -19.21 2.90
N PRO A 108 3.31 -18.58 3.88
CA PRO A 108 4.53 -19.12 4.45
C PRO A 108 4.21 -20.27 5.40
N HIS A 109 4.96 -21.37 5.32
CA HIS A 109 4.79 -22.54 6.19
C HIS A 109 5.88 -22.65 7.27
N ASN A 110 6.91 -21.82 7.20
CA ASN A 110 8.01 -21.80 8.13
C ASN A 110 8.64 -20.40 8.25
N GLU A 111 9.52 -20.24 9.23
CA GLU A 111 10.17 -18.97 9.56
C GLU A 111 10.99 -18.39 8.40
N MET A 112 11.65 -19.25 7.61
CA MET A 112 12.46 -18.81 6.48
C MET A 112 11.59 -18.27 5.34
N GLU A 113 10.47 -18.93 5.05
CA GLU A 113 9.49 -18.46 4.06
C GLU A 113 8.81 -17.17 4.50
N ALA A 114 8.45 -17.07 5.79
CA ALA A 114 7.86 -15.86 6.37
C ALA A 114 8.81 -14.66 6.22
N SER A 115 10.06 -14.81 6.65
CA SER A 115 11.08 -13.77 6.52
C SER A 115 11.31 -13.35 5.06
N LYS A 116 11.31 -14.30 4.11
CA LYS A 116 11.44 -13.99 2.68
C LYS A 116 10.24 -13.22 2.14
N LEU A 117 9.02 -13.62 2.52
CA LEU A 117 7.79 -12.95 2.11
C LEU A 117 7.78 -11.51 2.62
N GLU A 118 8.11 -11.30 3.89
CA GLU A 118 8.21 -9.96 4.50
C GLU A 118 9.32 -9.13 3.86
N GLN A 119 10.47 -9.73 3.55
CA GLN A 119 11.55 -9.02 2.87
C GLN A 119 11.12 -8.50 1.49
N GLU A 120 10.37 -9.30 0.72
CA GLU A 120 9.94 -8.93 -0.63
C GLU A 120 8.74 -7.98 -0.62
N TYR A 121 7.70 -8.29 0.16
CA TYR A 121 6.41 -7.60 0.13
C TYR A 121 6.20 -6.63 1.30
N VAL A 122 7.20 -6.40 2.15
CA VAL A 122 7.16 -5.36 3.18
C VAL A 122 8.42 -4.52 3.09
N HIS A 123 9.60 -5.10 3.39
CA HIS A 123 10.83 -4.32 3.57
C HIS A 123 11.25 -3.58 2.29
N LYS A 124 11.41 -4.31 1.17
CA LYS A 124 11.77 -3.69 -0.11
C LYS A 124 10.73 -2.66 -0.55
N VAL A 125 9.45 -2.99 -0.42
CA VAL A 125 8.36 -2.08 -0.82
C VAL A 125 8.42 -0.78 -0.04
N TYR A 126 8.53 -0.82 1.29
CA TYR A 126 8.60 0.41 2.10
C TYR A 126 9.86 1.23 1.83
N GLU A 127 10.99 0.57 1.55
CA GLU A 127 12.20 1.25 1.12
C GLU A 127 11.96 2.03 -0.19
N GLU A 128 11.28 1.43 -1.16
CA GLU A 128 10.98 2.06 -2.46
C GLU A 128 9.91 3.16 -2.39
N ILE A 129 8.90 3.00 -1.52
CA ILE A 129 7.77 3.94 -1.46
C ILE A 129 7.91 5.01 -0.37
N ALA A 130 8.99 5.00 0.42
CA ALA A 130 9.16 5.83 1.64
C ALA A 130 8.82 7.32 1.43
N THR A 131 9.35 7.95 0.37
CA THR A 131 9.10 9.36 0.07
C THR A 131 7.62 9.65 -0.22
N HIS A 132 6.98 8.83 -1.06
CA HIS A 132 5.56 8.98 -1.39
C HIS A 132 4.67 8.65 -0.18
N PHE A 133 5.00 7.60 0.58
CA PHE A 133 4.37 7.28 1.85
C PHE A 133 4.39 8.48 2.80
N SER A 134 5.56 9.10 2.98
CA SER A 134 5.73 10.21 3.91
C SER A 134 4.89 11.41 3.51
N SER A 135 4.85 11.77 2.21
CA SER A 135 4.11 12.92 1.69
C SER A 135 2.58 12.82 1.81
N THR A 136 2.03 11.62 2.07
CA THR A 136 0.58 11.38 2.11
C THR A 136 0.03 11.14 3.51
N ARG A 137 0.89 11.06 4.54
CA ARG A 137 0.53 10.58 5.88
C ARG A 137 1.09 11.46 6.99
N HIS A 138 0.46 12.62 7.18
CA HIS A 138 0.86 13.60 8.20
C HIS A 138 -0.06 13.65 9.42
N SER A 139 -1.38 13.47 9.25
CA SER A 139 -2.34 13.73 10.34
C SER A 139 -2.32 12.64 11.43
N PRO A 140 -1.93 12.97 12.67
CA PRO A 140 -2.01 12.06 13.83
C PRO A 140 -3.43 11.59 14.11
N TRP A 141 -3.56 10.36 14.63
CA TRP A 141 -4.87 9.85 15.03
C TRP A 141 -5.17 10.31 16.46
N PRO A 142 -6.35 10.88 16.75
CA PRO A 142 -6.62 11.55 18.02
C PRO A 142 -6.38 10.70 19.26
N ARG A 143 -6.78 9.42 19.26
CA ARG A 143 -6.63 8.52 20.42
C ARG A 143 -5.17 8.20 20.74
N ILE A 144 -4.31 8.12 19.72
CA ILE A 144 -2.86 7.91 19.92
C ILE A 144 -2.23 9.18 20.50
N VAL A 145 -2.65 10.35 20.02
CA VAL A 145 -2.23 11.64 20.58
C VAL A 145 -2.66 11.78 22.04
N GLU A 146 -3.90 11.43 22.36
CA GLU A 146 -4.42 11.44 23.72
C GLU A 146 -3.63 10.50 24.64
N PHE A 147 -3.34 9.27 24.19
CA PHE A 147 -2.49 8.35 24.93
C PHE A 147 -1.12 8.95 25.24
N LEU A 148 -0.41 9.48 24.23
CA LEU A 148 0.91 10.09 24.43
C LEU A 148 0.86 11.33 25.33
N ARG A 149 -0.17 12.18 25.20
CA ARG A 149 -0.35 13.36 26.05
C ARG A 149 -0.73 13.03 27.50
N SER A 150 -1.32 11.86 27.73
CA SER A 150 -1.68 11.40 29.08
C SER A 150 -0.50 10.84 29.88
N LEU A 151 0.64 10.58 29.22
CA LEU A 151 1.83 10.06 29.89
C LEU A 151 2.46 11.12 30.81
N PRO A 152 3.06 10.73 31.95
CA PRO A 152 3.79 11.64 32.81
C PRO A 152 4.93 12.37 32.09
N LYS A 153 5.21 13.61 32.50
CA LYS A 153 6.36 14.36 32.00
C LYS A 153 7.66 13.61 32.29
N GLY A 154 8.58 13.66 31.34
CA GLY A 154 9.86 12.96 31.39
C GLY A 154 9.77 11.46 31.10
N SER A 155 8.61 10.94 30.68
CA SER A 155 8.50 9.52 30.34
C SER A 155 9.32 9.13 29.11
N ILE A 156 9.93 7.94 29.18
CA ILE A 156 10.69 7.34 28.08
C ILE A 156 9.75 6.49 27.22
N VAL A 157 9.66 6.82 25.93
CA VAL A 157 8.72 6.17 25.01
C VAL A 157 9.44 5.64 23.77
N ALA A 158 9.18 4.37 23.44
CA ALA A 158 9.61 3.79 22.18
C ALA A 158 8.47 3.75 21.15
N ASP A 159 8.68 4.30 19.97
CA ASP A 159 7.79 4.14 18.80
C ASP A 159 8.36 3.06 17.89
N VAL A 160 7.87 1.82 18.03
CA VAL A 160 8.37 0.64 17.32
C VAL A 160 7.63 0.50 16.00
N GLY A 161 8.35 0.70 14.90
CA GLY A 161 7.79 0.93 13.56
C GLY A 161 7.31 2.37 13.38
N CYS A 162 8.17 3.34 13.70
CA CYS A 162 7.84 4.77 13.73
C CYS A 162 7.51 5.36 12.34
N GLY A 163 7.83 4.64 11.26
CA GLY A 163 7.68 5.12 9.89
C GLY A 163 8.38 6.46 9.69
N ASN A 164 7.65 7.45 9.18
CA ASN A 164 8.17 8.79 8.94
C ASN A 164 8.22 9.70 10.18
N GLY A 165 8.11 9.13 11.39
CA GLY A 165 8.18 9.85 12.66
C GLY A 165 6.92 10.64 12.97
N LYS A 166 5.76 10.19 12.48
CA LYS A 166 4.47 10.89 12.61
C LYS A 166 4.09 11.21 14.06
N TYR A 167 4.48 10.36 15.01
CA TYR A 167 4.15 10.50 16.43
C TYR A 167 5.32 11.02 17.26
N LEU A 168 6.53 11.02 16.69
CA LEU A 168 7.71 11.61 17.33
C LEU A 168 7.50 13.13 17.43
N GLY A 169 7.70 13.69 18.63
CA GLY A 169 7.53 15.12 18.89
C GLY A 169 6.09 15.61 19.11
N ILE A 170 5.09 14.72 19.21
CA ILE A 170 3.70 15.14 19.53
C ILE A 170 3.59 15.73 20.95
N ASN A 171 4.44 15.28 21.86
CA ASN A 171 4.51 15.76 23.22
C ASN A 171 5.98 16.01 23.58
N GLU A 172 6.37 17.29 23.65
CA GLU A 172 7.74 17.73 23.94
C GLU A 172 8.17 17.42 25.39
N ASP A 173 7.21 17.13 26.28
CA ASP A 173 7.51 16.69 27.64
C ASP A 173 8.00 15.22 27.71
N LEU A 174 8.03 14.47 26.61
CA LEU A 174 8.43 13.05 26.57
C LEU A 174 9.80 12.85 25.90
N TYR A 175 10.55 11.87 26.39
CA TYR A 175 11.76 11.38 25.73
C TYR A 175 11.39 10.25 24.78
N MET A 176 11.14 10.59 23.51
CA MET A 176 10.73 9.62 22.49
C MET A 176 11.91 9.18 21.62
N VAL A 177 12.01 7.88 21.37
CA VAL A 177 12.90 7.30 20.36
C VAL A 177 12.09 6.40 19.43
N GLY A 178 12.25 6.59 18.12
CA GLY A 178 11.63 5.75 17.10
C GLY A 178 12.57 4.66 16.60
N CYS A 179 12.01 3.57 16.11
CA CYS A 179 12.75 2.66 15.24
C CYS A 179 11.89 2.17 14.10
N ASP A 180 12.50 1.89 12.95
CA ASP A 180 11.82 1.31 11.79
C ASP A 180 12.79 0.41 11.01
N ARG A 181 12.26 -0.55 10.25
CA ARG A 181 13.08 -1.44 9.42
C ARG A 181 13.58 -0.73 8.17
N SER A 182 12.82 0.24 7.65
CA SER A 182 13.17 1.00 6.45
C SER A 182 14.16 2.11 6.79
N LYS A 183 15.32 2.08 6.12
CA LYS A 183 16.34 3.12 6.29
C LYS A 183 15.81 4.45 5.75
N ASN A 184 15.19 4.45 4.58
CA ASN A 184 14.63 5.67 3.99
C ASN A 184 13.57 6.35 4.89
N LEU A 185 12.77 5.60 5.65
CA LEU A 185 11.83 6.19 6.61
C LEU A 185 12.54 6.77 7.85
N VAL A 186 13.57 6.09 8.36
CA VAL A 186 14.40 6.60 9.47
C VAL A 186 15.19 7.84 9.05
N ASP A 187 15.72 7.91 7.83
CA ASP A 187 16.41 9.09 7.31
C ASP A 187 15.46 10.31 7.30
N ILE A 188 14.20 10.13 6.90
CA ILE A 188 13.16 11.17 6.96
C ILE A 188 12.89 11.64 8.41
N CYS A 189 12.98 10.76 9.40
CA CYS A 189 12.92 11.17 10.81
C CYS A 189 14.10 12.06 11.18
N GLY A 190 15.31 11.70 10.72
CA GLY A 190 16.53 12.50 10.90
C GLY A 190 16.43 13.89 10.27
N GLU A 191 15.88 14.00 9.06
CA GLU A 191 15.60 15.29 8.41
C GLU A 191 14.65 16.20 9.23
N LYS A 192 13.78 15.58 10.04
CA LYS A 192 12.87 16.28 10.97
C LYS A 192 13.48 16.48 12.36
N ASN A 193 14.77 16.16 12.55
CA ASN A 193 15.49 16.21 13.83
C ASN A 193 14.90 15.29 14.92
N PHE A 194 14.22 14.20 14.53
CA PHE A 194 13.75 13.20 15.48
C PHE A 194 14.81 12.13 15.76
N GLN A 195 14.79 11.60 16.98
CA GLN A 195 15.64 10.48 17.37
C GLN A 195 15.04 9.18 16.86
N ALA A 196 15.64 8.59 15.83
CA ALA A 196 15.22 7.31 15.29
C ALA A 196 16.41 6.48 14.78
N PHE A 197 16.29 5.16 14.80
CA PHE A 197 17.32 4.25 14.29
C PHE A 197 16.72 3.06 13.54
N VAL A 198 17.53 2.40 12.70
CA VAL A 198 17.09 1.25 11.92
C VAL A 198 17.18 -0.03 12.75
N CYS A 199 16.10 -0.79 12.88
CA CYS A 199 16.12 -2.13 13.47
C CYS A 199 14.97 -3.03 13.01
N ASP A 200 15.01 -4.30 13.39
CA ASP A 200 13.87 -5.22 13.28
C ASP A 200 12.98 -5.10 14.53
N ALA A 201 11.66 -5.03 14.37
CA ALA A 201 10.73 -4.93 15.51
C ALA A 201 10.63 -6.24 16.31
N LEU A 202 11.18 -7.35 15.81
CA LEU A 202 11.36 -8.60 16.56
C LEU A 202 12.55 -8.57 17.52
N SER A 203 13.48 -7.64 17.33
CA SER A 203 14.66 -7.49 18.19
C SER A 203 15.11 -6.03 18.21
N VAL A 204 14.55 -5.28 19.14
CA VAL A 204 14.80 -3.85 19.31
C VAL A 204 16.02 -3.67 20.23
N PRO A 205 17.09 -2.97 19.79
CA PRO A 205 18.32 -2.74 20.58
C PRO A 205 18.14 -1.69 21.70
N ILE A 206 16.99 -1.71 22.36
CA ILE A 206 16.70 -0.96 23.59
C ILE A 206 16.72 -1.95 24.76
N ARG A 207 17.24 -1.50 25.90
CA ARG A 207 17.38 -2.31 27.11
C ARG A 207 16.01 -2.82 27.58
N SER A 208 15.97 -4.05 28.09
CA SER A 208 14.75 -4.58 28.70
C SER A 208 14.35 -3.73 29.91
N GLY A 209 13.05 -3.48 30.08
CA GLY A 209 12.56 -2.78 31.26
C GLY A 209 12.90 -1.29 31.35
N SER A 210 13.28 -0.64 30.24
CA SER A 210 13.69 0.77 30.25
C SER A 210 12.65 1.77 29.77
N CYS A 211 11.57 1.32 29.13
CA CYS A 211 10.54 2.21 28.59
C CYS A 211 9.34 2.30 29.53
N ASP A 212 8.80 3.51 29.69
CA ASP A 212 7.55 3.74 30.43
C ASP A 212 6.34 3.43 29.55
N ALA A 213 6.47 3.71 28.26
CA ALA A 213 5.49 3.34 27.25
C ALA A 213 6.13 2.88 25.95
N CYS A 214 5.36 2.11 25.18
CA CYS A 214 5.68 1.76 23.80
C CYS A 214 4.45 2.01 22.93
N ILE A 215 4.64 2.41 21.68
CA ILE A 215 3.58 2.41 20.67
C ILE A 215 4.03 1.58 19.47
N SER A 216 3.09 0.88 18.86
CA SER A 216 3.30 0.10 17.63
C SER A 216 2.07 0.24 16.75
N ILE A 217 2.12 1.18 15.81
CA ILE A 217 0.96 1.67 15.08
C ILE A 217 1.02 1.25 13.60
N ALA A 218 0.12 0.35 13.19
CA ALA A 218 0.10 -0.20 11.83
C ALA A 218 1.43 -0.87 11.43
N VAL A 219 1.92 -1.76 12.30
CA VAL A 219 3.20 -2.47 12.12
C VAL A 219 2.98 -3.99 12.17
N ILE A 220 2.36 -4.50 13.23
CA ILE A 220 2.28 -5.95 13.50
C ILE A 220 1.57 -6.73 12.38
N HIS A 221 0.65 -6.10 11.65
CA HIS A 221 0.01 -6.72 10.48
C HIS A 221 0.98 -7.04 9.34
N HIS A 222 2.23 -6.60 9.39
CA HIS A 222 3.22 -6.92 8.36
C HIS A 222 3.96 -8.24 8.61
N PHE A 223 3.79 -8.86 9.78
CA PHE A 223 4.40 -10.16 10.06
C PHE A 223 3.52 -11.31 9.59
N SER A 224 4.10 -12.21 8.81
CA SER A 224 3.34 -13.16 8.00
C SER A 224 2.95 -14.46 8.69
N THR A 225 3.36 -14.64 9.94
CA THR A 225 2.99 -15.79 10.77
C THR A 225 2.52 -15.32 12.14
N ALA A 226 1.66 -16.10 12.78
CA ALA A 226 1.15 -15.80 14.11
C ALA A 226 2.28 -15.74 15.14
N GLU A 227 3.30 -16.59 14.99
CA GLU A 227 4.48 -16.66 15.86
C GLU A 227 5.29 -15.37 15.81
N ARG A 228 5.52 -14.80 14.62
CA ARG A 228 6.24 -13.52 14.44
C ARG A 228 5.42 -12.34 14.95
N ARG A 229 4.09 -12.35 14.76
CA ARG A 229 3.18 -11.36 15.37
C ARG A 229 3.26 -11.39 16.89
N LEU A 230 3.18 -12.58 17.49
CA LEU A 230 3.29 -12.77 18.94
C LEU A 230 4.68 -12.40 19.47
N ALA A 231 5.75 -12.74 18.74
CA ALA A 231 7.12 -12.36 19.09
C ALA A 231 7.30 -10.84 19.14
N THR A 232 6.67 -10.10 18.22
CA THR A 232 6.67 -8.63 18.25
C THR A 232 5.97 -8.08 19.49
N ILE A 233 4.80 -8.63 19.87
CA ILE A 233 4.09 -8.21 21.10
C ILE A 233 4.95 -8.52 22.34
N ARG A 234 5.60 -9.68 22.37
CA ARG A 234 6.54 -10.06 23.44
C ARG A 234 7.72 -9.10 23.52
N GLU A 235 8.23 -8.65 22.37
CA GLU A 235 9.33 -7.69 22.32
C GLU A 235 8.90 -6.32 22.88
N LEU A 236 7.70 -5.84 22.56
CA LEU A 236 7.14 -4.63 23.20
C LEU A 236 7.05 -4.79 24.72
N ALA A 237 6.56 -5.94 25.21
CA ALA A 237 6.51 -6.23 26.64
C ALA A 237 7.91 -6.31 27.29
N ARG A 238 8.93 -6.78 26.57
CA ARG A 238 10.33 -6.80 27.06
C ARG A 238 10.84 -5.39 27.32
N LEU A 239 10.56 -4.45 26.41
CA LEU A 239 11.00 -3.05 26.51
C LEU A 239 10.40 -2.30 27.71
N LEU A 240 9.14 -2.59 28.04
CA LEU A 240 8.43 -1.92 29.13
C LEU A 240 9.02 -2.27 30.50
N ARG A 241 9.13 -1.27 31.38
CA ARG A 241 9.30 -1.48 32.83
C ARG A 241 8.00 -2.05 33.44
N PRO A 242 8.04 -2.70 34.62
CA PRO A 242 6.82 -3.07 35.35
C PRO A 242 5.88 -1.87 35.53
N GLY A 243 4.59 -2.06 35.25
CA GLY A 243 3.58 -1.01 35.22
C GLY A 243 3.55 -0.15 33.95
N GLY A 244 4.56 -0.25 33.07
CA GLY A 244 4.60 0.45 31.78
C GLY A 244 3.54 -0.06 30.80
N MET A 245 3.19 0.77 29.80
CA MET A 245 2.07 0.49 28.88
C MET A 245 2.48 0.46 27.41
N ALA A 246 1.99 -0.52 26.65
CA ALA A 246 2.08 -0.54 25.18
C ALA A 246 0.73 -0.23 24.55
N LEU A 247 0.70 0.63 23.54
CA LEU A 247 -0.45 0.86 22.66
C LEU A 247 -0.20 0.24 21.29
N ILE A 248 -1.04 -0.71 20.90
CA ILE A 248 -0.94 -1.46 19.65
C ILE A 248 -2.15 -1.15 18.78
N TYR A 249 -1.91 -0.85 17.50
CA TYR A 249 -2.93 -0.61 16.48
C TYR A 249 -2.67 -1.50 15.26
N VAL A 250 -3.63 -2.33 14.87
CA VAL A 250 -3.57 -3.21 13.69
C VAL A 250 -4.81 -3.07 12.82
N TRP A 251 -4.70 -3.38 11.53
CA TRP A 251 -5.84 -3.28 10.62
C TRP A 251 -6.88 -4.34 10.95
N ALA A 252 -8.16 -3.93 11.01
CA ALA A 252 -9.27 -4.83 11.21
C ALA A 252 -9.71 -5.47 9.88
N MET A 253 -10.08 -6.75 9.93
CA MET A 253 -10.81 -7.41 8.86
C MET A 253 -12.19 -6.73 8.67
N GLU A 254 -12.82 -6.37 9.79
CA GLU A 254 -14.12 -5.70 9.89
C GLU A 254 -14.00 -4.20 9.60
N GLN A 255 -14.02 -3.83 8.33
CA GLN A 255 -14.03 -2.42 7.91
C GLN A 255 -15.41 -1.74 8.06
N GLU A 256 -16.43 -2.51 8.43
CA GLU A 256 -17.72 -2.04 8.93
C GLU A 256 -17.97 -2.68 10.29
N TYR A 257 -18.21 -1.86 11.32
CA TYR A 257 -18.39 -2.32 12.69
C TYR A 257 -19.55 -1.60 13.34
N LYS A 258 -20.46 -2.35 13.98
CA LYS A 258 -21.70 -1.82 14.60
C LYS A 258 -22.48 -0.89 13.65
N ASN A 259 -22.68 -1.33 12.40
CA ASN A 259 -23.35 -0.59 11.31
C ASN A 259 -22.68 0.76 10.95
N GLN A 260 -21.41 0.95 11.28
CA GLN A 260 -20.63 2.11 10.89
C GLN A 260 -19.44 1.71 10.02
N LYS A 261 -19.43 2.23 8.79
CA LYS A 261 -18.29 2.06 7.88
C LYS A 261 -17.09 2.88 8.35
N SER A 262 -15.91 2.27 8.31
CA SER A 262 -14.65 2.95 8.55
C SER A 262 -14.36 3.99 7.46
N LYS A 263 -13.41 4.90 7.72
CA LYS A 263 -12.90 5.83 6.72
C LYS A 263 -12.29 5.14 5.49
N TYR A 264 -11.89 3.87 5.61
CA TYR A 264 -11.31 3.11 4.50
C TYR A 264 -12.35 2.80 3.40
N LEU A 265 -13.56 2.41 3.79
CA LEU A 265 -14.66 2.11 2.87
C LEU A 265 -15.42 3.34 2.39
N LYS A 266 -15.29 4.48 3.09
CA LYS A 266 -15.93 5.73 2.67
C LYS A 266 -15.21 6.28 1.45
N GLU A 267 -15.89 6.28 0.30
CA GLU A 267 -15.42 7.01 -0.87
C GLU A 267 -15.27 8.50 -0.52
N LYS A 268 -14.27 9.17 -1.10
CA LYS A 268 -14.23 10.63 -1.11
C LYS A 268 -15.36 11.11 -2.02
N ASN A 269 -16.58 11.12 -1.52
CA ASN A 269 -17.64 11.90 -2.14
C ASN A 269 -17.18 13.36 -2.13
N ALA A 270 -17.25 14.00 -3.29
CA ALA A 270 -17.11 15.43 -3.43
C ALA A 270 -18.25 16.12 -2.66
N SER A 271 -18.08 16.32 -1.35
CA SER A 271 -18.95 17.19 -0.57
C SER A 271 -18.44 18.62 -0.73
N LYS A 272 -18.75 19.22 -1.89
CA LYS A 272 -19.27 20.59 -1.86
C LYS A 272 -20.73 20.48 -1.45
N ASP A 273 -21.17 21.46 -0.67
CA ASP A 273 -22.52 21.65 -0.13
C ASP A 273 -22.87 20.75 1.08
N LYS A 274 -22.56 21.25 2.27
CA LYS A 274 -23.56 22.00 3.04
C LYS A 274 -22.87 22.83 4.11
N ASP A 275 -22.97 24.14 3.93
CA ASP A 275 -22.64 25.15 4.91
C ASP A 275 -23.51 25.01 6.16
N GLU A 276 -22.91 25.50 7.24
CA GLU A 276 -23.43 25.99 8.51
C GLU A 276 -24.96 25.99 8.69
N GLU A 277 -25.40 25.34 9.77
CA GLU A 277 -26.45 25.93 10.61
C GLU A 277 -26.12 25.68 12.08
N ILE A 278 -25.58 26.71 12.70
CA ILE A 278 -25.51 26.91 14.15
C ILE A 278 -26.95 27.16 14.60
N ASN A 279 -27.47 26.37 15.54
CA ASN A 279 -28.43 26.92 16.49
C ASN A 279 -28.34 26.29 17.88
N THR A 280 -28.11 27.21 18.82
CA THR A 280 -28.11 27.15 20.28
C THR A 280 -29.49 26.80 20.85
N GLY A 281 -29.53 26.08 21.99
CA GLY A 281 -30.74 25.99 22.81
C GLY A 281 -30.68 24.93 23.91
N MET A 282 -30.34 25.34 25.14
CA MET A 282 -30.56 24.60 26.38
C MET A 282 -32.06 24.35 26.63
N ALA A 283 -32.43 23.18 27.19
CA ALA A 283 -33.03 23.04 28.53
C ALA A 283 -33.72 21.68 28.78
N GLN A 284 -33.36 21.09 29.93
CA GLN A 284 -34.19 20.36 30.90
C GLN A 284 -34.74 18.95 30.61
N ARG A 285 -34.28 18.02 31.46
CA ARG A 285 -34.98 16.78 31.90
C ARG A 285 -36.25 17.13 32.71
N PRO A 286 -37.19 16.20 32.93
CA PRO A 286 -37.11 15.30 34.09
C PRO A 286 -37.53 13.83 33.85
N LEU A 287 -37.21 13.01 34.86
CA LEU A 287 -37.63 11.62 35.16
C LEU A 287 -39.18 11.52 35.25
N CYS A 288 -39.87 10.37 35.21
CA CYS A 288 -39.69 9.13 35.98
C CYS A 288 -40.72 8.06 35.52
N ASP A 289 -40.45 6.79 35.84
CA ASP A 289 -41.37 5.72 36.28
C ASP A 289 -42.60 5.31 35.45
N GLN A 290 -42.67 4.03 35.05
CA GLN A 290 -43.39 2.96 35.79
C GLN A 290 -43.55 1.67 34.94
N MET A 291 -43.23 0.53 35.54
CA MET A 291 -43.74 -0.80 35.17
C MET A 291 -45.22 -0.93 35.60
N PRO A 292 -45.97 -1.92 35.09
CA PRO A 292 -46.16 -3.11 35.91
C PRO A 292 -46.17 -4.46 35.18
N ASP A 293 -46.00 -5.46 36.04
CA ASP A 293 -45.96 -6.92 35.95
C ASP A 293 -47.21 -7.65 35.40
N SER A 294 -47.00 -8.98 35.26
CA SER A 294 -47.92 -10.14 35.36
C SER A 294 -48.16 -10.87 34.02
N SER A 295 -47.63 -12.07 33.73
CA SER A 295 -47.54 -13.40 34.40
C SER A 295 -48.69 -14.36 34.05
N SER A 296 -48.36 -15.46 33.34
CA SER A 296 -48.86 -16.87 33.49
C SER A 296 -48.51 -17.65 32.19
N GLN A 297 -47.62 -18.65 32.21
CA GLN A 297 -47.84 -20.10 32.51
C GLN A 297 -48.77 -20.77 31.47
N ASP A 298 -48.52 -21.93 30.83
CA ASP A 298 -47.66 -23.10 31.05
C ASP A 298 -47.52 -23.94 29.75
N SER A 299 -46.45 -24.76 29.65
CA SER A 299 -46.51 -26.24 29.52
C SER A 299 -45.35 -26.89 28.71
N ALA A 300 -44.61 -27.72 29.44
CA ALA A 300 -43.79 -28.92 29.13
C ALA A 300 -43.97 -29.61 27.76
N CYS A 301 -43.10 -30.46 27.20
CA CYS A 301 -41.76 -31.04 27.46
C CYS A 301 -41.57 -32.06 26.30
N SER A 302 -40.35 -32.27 25.77
CA SER A 302 -39.80 -33.63 25.51
C SER A 302 -38.50 -33.59 24.69
N ASP A 303 -37.54 -34.35 25.20
CA ASP A 303 -36.24 -34.74 24.65
C ASP A 303 -36.24 -35.31 23.23
N ARG A 304 -35.08 -35.20 22.54
CA ARG A 304 -34.25 -36.35 22.11
C ARG A 304 -33.00 -35.91 21.32
N LEU A 305 -31.83 -36.38 21.77
CA LEU A 305 -30.62 -36.58 20.97
C LEU A 305 -30.85 -37.72 19.95
N PRO A 306 -30.04 -37.80 18.88
CA PRO A 306 -29.09 -38.92 18.85
C PRO A 306 -27.71 -38.62 18.24
N ASP A 307 -26.81 -39.52 18.61
CA ASP A 307 -25.39 -39.65 18.29
C ASP A 307 -25.13 -40.64 17.13
N ASP A 308 -24.02 -40.40 16.45
CA ASP A 308 -23.09 -41.22 15.65
C ASP A 308 -23.43 -42.20 14.48
N SER A 309 -22.72 -41.91 13.37
CA SER A 309 -21.94 -42.79 12.46
C SER A 309 -22.60 -43.73 11.42
N LYS A 310 -22.27 -43.51 10.13
CA LYS A 310 -21.45 -44.44 9.30
C LYS A 310 -21.14 -43.89 7.90
N ASP A 311 -19.94 -44.26 7.44
CA ASP A 311 -19.11 -43.82 6.32
C ASP A 311 -19.56 -44.20 4.88
N GLU A 312 -18.77 -43.67 3.93
CA GLU A 312 -18.56 -43.98 2.49
C GLU A 312 -19.21 -42.99 1.51
N ASP A 313 -18.55 -42.36 0.54
CA ASP A 313 -17.16 -42.41 0.06
C ASP A 313 -16.86 -41.12 -0.76
N CYS A 314 -15.57 -40.91 -0.99
CA CYS A 314 -14.82 -39.88 -1.68
C CYS A 314 -15.44 -39.09 -2.86
N ASP A 315 -15.24 -37.76 -2.83
CA ASP A 315 -14.47 -37.09 -3.88
C ASP A 315 -13.97 -35.72 -3.38
N ALA A 316 -12.71 -35.71 -2.94
CA ALA A 316 -12.03 -34.56 -2.38
C ALA A 316 -11.75 -33.48 -3.45
N LYS A 317 -12.70 -32.58 -3.65
CA LYS A 317 -12.43 -31.25 -4.22
C LYS A 317 -12.00 -30.29 -3.11
N SER A 318 -10.71 -30.27 -2.76
CA SER A 318 -10.08 -29.05 -2.25
C SER A 318 -8.59 -29.02 -2.52
N VAL A 319 -8.21 -28.60 -3.73
CA VAL A 319 -6.95 -27.86 -3.86
C VAL A 319 -7.30 -26.45 -3.41
N ALA A 320 -7.24 -26.20 -2.11
CA ALA A 320 -7.32 -24.86 -1.57
C ALA A 320 -6.18 -24.04 -2.21
N ASP A 321 -6.53 -22.90 -2.80
CA ASP A 321 -5.61 -22.08 -3.59
C ASP A 321 -4.43 -21.65 -2.70
N SER A 322 -3.24 -22.20 -2.94
CA SER A 322 -2.04 -21.99 -2.11
C SER A 322 -1.43 -20.59 -2.26
N ARG A 323 -2.18 -19.65 -2.83
CA ARG A 323 -1.71 -18.33 -3.29
C ARG A 323 -2.27 -17.22 -2.42
N LEU A 324 -1.45 -16.21 -2.18
CA LEU A 324 -1.88 -15.00 -1.47
C LEU A 324 -2.77 -14.14 -2.39
N PRO A 325 -4.02 -13.85 -1.99
CA PRO A 325 -4.92 -13.03 -2.78
C PRO A 325 -4.46 -11.57 -2.81
N VAL A 326 -4.69 -10.89 -3.93
CA VAL A 326 -4.50 -9.44 -4.06
C VAL A 326 -5.82 -8.73 -3.77
N HIS A 327 -5.80 -7.79 -2.83
CA HIS A 327 -6.97 -7.03 -2.43
C HIS A 327 -7.25 -5.85 -3.36
N THR A 328 -8.54 -5.61 -3.60
CA THR A 328 -9.00 -4.42 -4.29
C THR A 328 -9.19 -3.28 -3.27
N ASN A 329 -8.38 -2.23 -3.38
CA ASN A 329 -8.46 -1.10 -2.45
C ASN A 329 -9.88 -0.54 -2.31
N ARG A 330 -10.27 -0.21 -1.08
CA ARG A 330 -11.60 0.31 -0.68
C ARG A 330 -12.76 -0.66 -0.82
N THR A 331 -12.50 -1.97 -0.86
CA THR A 331 -13.54 -2.99 -0.68
C THR A 331 -13.41 -3.64 0.69
N SER A 332 -14.37 -4.47 1.07
CA SER A 332 -14.22 -5.37 2.22
C SER A 332 -13.09 -6.36 2.00
N PHE A 333 -12.47 -6.81 3.09
CA PHE A 333 -11.49 -7.89 3.07
C PHE A 333 -12.20 -9.24 3.02
N HIS A 334 -11.63 -10.20 2.28
CA HIS A 334 -12.19 -11.55 2.10
C HIS A 334 -11.20 -12.66 2.51
N SER A 335 -9.97 -12.28 2.90
CA SER A 335 -8.93 -13.14 3.48
C SER A 335 -8.23 -12.33 4.56
N GLN A 336 -7.73 -12.98 5.62
CA GLN A 336 -6.89 -12.33 6.63
C GLN A 336 -5.49 -12.04 6.12
N ASP A 337 -4.92 -12.93 5.31
CA ASP A 337 -3.61 -12.77 4.69
C ASP A 337 -3.77 -12.41 3.21
N LEU A 338 -3.15 -11.30 2.80
CA LEU A 338 -3.35 -10.72 1.48
C LEU A 338 -2.23 -9.77 1.07
N LEU A 339 -2.23 -9.44 -0.22
CA LEU A 339 -1.42 -8.37 -0.79
C LEU A 339 -2.28 -7.13 -1.05
N VAL A 340 -1.88 -5.99 -0.47
CA VAL A 340 -2.55 -4.69 -0.63
C VAL A 340 -1.77 -3.83 -1.65
N PRO A 341 -2.38 -3.42 -2.76
CA PRO A 341 -1.70 -2.66 -3.80
C PRO A 341 -1.51 -1.19 -3.40
N TRP A 342 -0.32 -0.65 -3.67
CA TRP A 342 0.06 0.74 -3.51
C TRP A 342 0.45 1.34 -4.85
N HIS A 343 -0.25 2.40 -5.23
CA HIS A 343 -0.05 3.07 -6.52
C HIS A 343 0.79 4.33 -6.29
N LEU A 344 1.99 4.39 -6.89
CA LEU A 344 2.79 5.62 -6.87
C LEU A 344 2.22 6.62 -7.86
N LYS A 345 1.49 7.64 -7.39
CA LYS A 345 1.11 8.73 -8.29
C LYS A 345 2.36 9.56 -8.58
N GLY A 346 2.70 9.71 -9.86
CA GLY A 346 3.81 10.56 -10.28
C GLY A 346 3.68 11.95 -9.67
N SER A 347 4.70 12.37 -8.94
CA SER A 347 4.78 13.72 -8.41
C SER A 347 4.93 14.69 -9.58
N THR A 348 3.89 15.47 -9.86
CA THR A 348 4.02 16.69 -10.66
C THR A 348 5.02 17.59 -9.94
N LYS A 349 6.24 17.72 -10.50
CA LYS A 349 7.26 18.64 -9.99
C LYS A 349 6.64 20.02 -9.78
N LYS A 350 6.61 20.50 -8.54
CA LYS A 350 6.37 21.91 -8.24
C LYS A 350 7.48 22.71 -8.90
N LYS A 351 7.16 23.52 -9.91
CA LYS A 351 8.05 24.57 -10.43
C LYS A 351 8.24 25.60 -9.32
N GLY A 352 9.45 25.69 -8.79
CA GLY A 352 9.92 26.88 -8.07
C GLY A 352 10.32 27.95 -9.09
N GLU A 353 9.98 29.19 -8.78
CA GLU A 353 10.20 30.39 -9.60
C GLU A 353 11.69 30.82 -9.59
N SER A 354 12.23 31.13 -10.78
CA SER A 354 12.82 32.45 -11.11
C SER A 354 13.45 32.44 -12.52
N GLY A 355 13.07 33.42 -13.34
CA GLY A 355 13.92 34.00 -14.40
C GLY A 355 13.66 33.59 -15.86
N ASP A 356 12.70 34.28 -16.50
CA ASP A 356 12.56 34.69 -17.91
C ASP A 356 13.14 33.84 -19.05
N THR A 357 12.28 33.42 -20.01
CA THR A 357 12.30 33.79 -21.46
C THR A 357 11.12 33.14 -22.22
N VAL A 358 10.27 34.00 -22.80
CA VAL A 358 9.36 33.89 -23.98
C VAL A 358 8.47 32.64 -24.21
N SER A 359 7.18 32.92 -24.33
CA SER A 359 5.99 32.06 -24.46
C SER A 359 5.70 31.46 -25.85
N PHE A 360 5.23 30.20 -25.87
CA PHE A 360 4.43 29.60 -26.95
C PHE A 360 3.16 28.92 -26.38
N PRO A 361 2.03 28.86 -27.13
CA PRO A 361 0.71 28.61 -26.55
C PRO A 361 0.41 27.12 -26.27
N ALA A 362 -0.42 26.95 -25.25
CA ALA A 362 -0.85 25.71 -24.61
C ALA A 362 -1.51 24.68 -25.56
N GLY A 363 -1.24 23.40 -25.28
CA GLY A 363 -2.03 22.30 -25.81
C GLY A 363 -1.37 20.93 -25.68
N SER A 364 -1.22 20.39 -24.46
CA SER A 364 -0.84 18.99 -24.27
C SER A 364 -1.56 18.37 -23.08
N LYS A 365 -2.62 17.61 -23.36
CA LYS A 365 -3.19 16.64 -22.42
C LYS A 365 -2.31 15.39 -22.40
N GLU A 366 -1.68 15.19 -21.25
CA GLU A 366 -1.15 13.99 -20.62
C GLU A 366 -1.17 12.66 -21.42
N GLN A 367 0.02 12.16 -21.78
CA GLN A 367 0.28 10.73 -21.94
C GLN A 367 0.44 10.12 -20.55
N LYS A 368 -0.53 9.31 -20.10
CA LYS A 368 -0.44 8.53 -18.85
C LYS A 368 0.58 7.41 -19.02
N GLU A 369 1.79 7.60 -18.52
CA GLU A 369 2.62 6.46 -18.08
C GLU A 369 1.85 5.72 -16.97
N LEU A 370 1.74 4.39 -17.07
CA LEU A 370 1.16 3.57 -16.02
C LEU A 370 2.10 3.65 -14.81
N SER A 371 1.63 4.29 -13.74
CA SER A 371 2.35 4.35 -12.46
C SER A 371 2.68 2.95 -11.94
N PRO A 372 3.89 2.69 -11.43
CA PRO A 372 4.22 1.40 -10.83
C PRO A 372 3.30 1.11 -9.62
N VAL A 373 2.89 -0.16 -9.51
CA VAL A 373 2.04 -0.67 -8.42
C VAL A 373 2.86 -1.66 -7.60
N PHE A 374 3.01 -1.35 -6.32
CA PHE A 374 3.66 -2.20 -5.34
C PHE A 374 2.62 -3.02 -4.59
N HIS A 375 2.95 -4.25 -4.22
CA HIS A 375 2.07 -5.10 -3.42
C HIS A 375 2.66 -5.26 -2.04
N ARG A 376 1.89 -4.94 -1.00
CA ARG A 376 2.34 -5.06 0.39
C ARG A 376 1.64 -6.21 1.10
N TYR A 377 2.37 -7.04 1.80
CA TYR A 377 1.76 -8.07 2.63
C TYR A 377 1.10 -7.46 3.87
N TYR A 378 -0.12 -7.92 4.15
CA TYR A 378 -0.90 -7.60 5.34
C TYR A 378 -1.58 -8.86 5.88
N HIS A 379 -1.54 -9.00 7.20
CA HIS A 379 -2.45 -9.79 8.01
C HIS A 379 -3.49 -8.84 8.64
N VAL A 380 -4.74 -8.86 8.17
CA VAL A 380 -5.84 -8.12 8.79
C VAL A 380 -6.48 -8.95 9.90
N PHE A 381 -6.61 -8.35 11.08
CA PHE A 381 -7.00 -9.03 12.30
C PHE A 381 -8.52 -9.10 12.42
N CYS A 382 -9.04 -10.26 12.82
CA CYS A 382 -10.44 -10.41 13.19
C CYS A 382 -10.71 -9.87 14.61
N GLU A 383 -11.98 -9.61 14.92
CA GLU A 383 -12.41 -9.22 16.28
C GLU A 383 -11.88 -10.21 17.34
N GLY A 384 -11.24 -9.66 18.38
CA GLY A 384 -10.68 -10.44 19.48
C GLY A 384 -9.33 -11.10 19.23
N GLU A 385 -8.85 -11.19 17.98
CA GLU A 385 -7.57 -11.87 17.66
C GLU A 385 -6.37 -11.20 18.35
N LEU A 386 -6.23 -9.88 18.21
CA LEU A 386 -5.12 -9.14 18.83
C LEU A 386 -5.16 -9.26 20.37
N GLU A 387 -6.36 -9.20 20.95
CA GLU A 387 -6.55 -9.31 22.38
C GLU A 387 -6.19 -10.71 22.91
N ALA A 388 -6.59 -11.76 22.19
CA ALA A 388 -6.21 -13.13 22.50
C ALA A 388 -4.69 -13.33 22.43
N ALA A 389 -4.03 -12.80 21.39
CA ALA A 389 -2.58 -12.83 21.27
C ALA A 389 -1.87 -12.08 22.41
N CYS A 390 -2.43 -10.97 22.88
CA CYS A 390 -1.89 -10.26 24.04
C CYS A 390 -2.07 -11.04 25.34
N ARG A 391 -3.21 -11.72 25.51
CA ARG A 391 -3.55 -12.48 26.74
C ARG A 391 -2.80 -13.81 26.86
N SER A 392 -2.25 -14.35 25.77
CA SER A 392 -1.44 -15.57 25.81
C SER A 392 -0.01 -15.33 26.32
N LEU A 393 0.39 -14.08 26.53
CA LEU A 393 1.68 -13.72 27.09
C LEU A 393 1.63 -13.65 28.62
N ASP A 394 2.62 -14.26 29.26
CA ASP A 394 2.83 -14.13 30.70
C ASP A 394 3.38 -12.75 31.06
N GLY A 395 3.09 -12.28 32.28
CA GLY A 395 3.65 -11.04 32.81
C GLY A 395 3.09 -9.75 32.19
N VAL A 396 1.96 -9.84 31.48
CA VAL A 396 1.24 -8.69 30.93
C VAL A 396 -0.25 -8.78 31.20
N ARG A 397 -0.93 -7.64 31.17
CA ARG A 397 -2.39 -7.52 31.34
C ARG A 397 -2.97 -6.59 30.31
N VAL A 398 -4.00 -7.05 29.60
CA VAL A 398 -4.79 -6.19 28.70
C VAL A 398 -5.63 -5.22 29.54
N GLN A 399 -5.37 -3.93 29.40
CA GLN A 399 -6.10 -2.86 30.10
C GLN A 399 -7.34 -2.44 29.31
N LYS A 400 -7.21 -2.32 27.99
CA LYS A 400 -8.30 -1.93 27.09
C LYS A 400 -8.14 -2.64 25.75
N SER A 401 -9.27 -3.05 25.18
CA SER A 401 -9.39 -3.59 23.82
C SER A 401 -10.57 -2.87 23.15
N TYR A 402 -10.35 -2.29 21.97
CA TYR A 402 -11.38 -1.50 21.29
C TYR A 402 -11.16 -1.39 19.79
N TYR A 403 -12.23 -1.03 19.08
CA TYR A 403 -12.23 -0.72 17.65
C TYR A 403 -12.05 0.79 17.41
N ASP A 404 -11.21 1.17 16.45
CA ASP A 404 -11.03 2.56 16.03
C ASP A 404 -10.85 2.68 14.50
N GLN A 405 -11.92 3.09 13.81
CA GLN A 405 -11.91 3.48 12.39
C GLN A 405 -11.25 2.45 11.46
N GLY A 406 -11.62 1.16 11.59
CA GLY A 406 -11.05 0.09 10.76
C GLY A 406 -9.81 -0.57 11.35
N ASN A 407 -9.57 -0.40 12.66
CA ASN A 407 -8.41 -0.95 13.36
C ASN A 407 -8.83 -1.57 14.69
N TRP A 408 -8.22 -2.70 15.02
CA TRP A 408 -8.26 -3.28 16.35
C TRP A 408 -7.11 -2.73 17.18
N CYS A 409 -7.42 -2.34 18.42
CA CYS A 409 -6.51 -1.60 19.27
C CYS A 409 -6.46 -2.23 20.65
N VAL A 410 -5.24 -2.41 21.20
CA VAL A 410 -5.05 -2.91 22.56
C VAL A 410 -4.10 -2.00 23.32
N VAL A 411 -4.47 -1.68 24.57
CA VAL A 411 -3.55 -1.13 25.57
C VAL A 411 -3.15 -2.27 26.50
N LEU A 412 -1.87 -2.62 26.46
CA LEU A 412 -1.25 -3.66 27.28
C LEU A 412 -0.47 -3.00 28.42
N GLN A 413 -0.51 -3.55 29.62
CA GLN A 413 0.35 -3.16 30.73
C GLN A 413 1.27 -4.32 31.13
N LYS A 414 2.54 -4.05 31.38
CA LYS A 414 3.45 -5.03 31.97
C LYS A 414 3.20 -5.15 33.48
N LEU A 415 3.14 -6.37 34.00
CA LEU A 415 2.92 -6.65 35.42
C LEU A 415 4.17 -6.42 36.26
#